data_AF-A0A1Y4HL43-F1
#
_entry.id   AF-A0A1Y4HL43-F1
#
_cell.length_a   1.000
_cell.length_b   1.000
_cell.length_c   1.000
_cell.angle_alpha   90.00
_cell.angle_beta   90.00
_cell.angle_gamma   90.00
#
_symmetry.space_group_name_H-M   'P 1'
#
loop_
_entity.id
_entity.type
_entity.pdbx_description
1 polymer ?
#
loop_
_entity_poly.entity_id
_entity_poly.type
_entity_poly.pdbx_seq_one_letter_code
_entity_poly.pdbx_strand_id
1 'polypeptide(L)'
;MKAHGNACRQVPGASNDDQHRSPFPARPRATIARTQQCTRRRASGPAGSPYPVDVFMGGSMVEQLSFEALPEALGIERGIAAVVGSGGKTTTLSTLARLLTSCDQPSQGVVLTTSTHIRPFPSTPLYTGDRVDELAQALRLQSVVCCGTPVEDGKLAAPSLPLDKIAAVAEHVLVEADGSRGLPIKAHAPHEPVIPRHTRSLTVVVGLDGFGGTIAADVHRPERFCALGEARPDDAVTPELVARVLSRELEGGAIPIPAGVTPHVLLTHVETPGDLEDAQRFQASLGREVLAVNYPREALWRIS
;
A
#
# COMPACT_ATOMS: atom_id res chain seq x y z
N MET A 1 82.68 -10.64 -12.06
CA MET A 1 81.59 -11.04 -11.15
C MET A 1 80.58 -11.87 -11.92
N LYS A 2 80.44 -13.14 -11.50
CA LYS A 2 79.42 -14.19 -11.76
C LYS A 2 78.68 -14.29 -13.12
N ALA A 3 78.71 -15.51 -13.63
CA ALA A 3 78.10 -16.03 -14.84
C ALA A 3 76.96 -17.03 -14.53
N HIS A 4 76.24 -17.46 -15.57
CA HIS A 4 75.26 -18.58 -15.68
C HIS A 4 73.88 -18.32 -15.03
N GLY A 5 72.72 -18.69 -15.58
CA GLY A 5 72.34 -19.53 -16.72
C GLY A 5 71.05 -20.32 -16.37
N ASN A 6 70.20 -20.57 -17.39
CA ASN A 6 69.16 -21.63 -17.49
C ASN A 6 67.76 -21.46 -16.85
N ALA A 7 66.77 -21.28 -17.74
CA ALA A 7 65.75 -22.26 -18.19
C ALA A 7 65.06 -23.26 -17.21
N CYS A 8 63.71 -23.23 -17.29
CA CYS A 8 62.76 -24.35 -17.48
C CYS A 8 62.17 -25.14 -16.28
N ARG A 9 60.85 -25.44 -16.44
CA ARG A 9 59.96 -26.46 -15.80
C ARG A 9 59.36 -26.13 -14.43
N GLN A 10 58.18 -26.58 -13.99
CA GLN A 10 56.84 -26.94 -14.52
C GLN A 10 56.02 -27.45 -13.29
N VAL A 11 54.81 -26.90 -13.01
CA VAL A 11 53.59 -27.45 -12.30
C VAL A 11 53.72 -28.05 -10.86
N PRO A 12 52.65 -28.32 -10.04
CA PRO A 12 51.20 -28.00 -10.09
C PRO A 12 50.52 -27.56 -8.75
N GLY A 13 49.22 -27.22 -8.83
CA GLY A 13 48.23 -27.26 -7.73
C GLY A 13 47.97 -25.94 -7.00
N ALA A 14 46.80 -25.64 -6.42
CA ALA A 14 45.44 -26.16 -6.40
C ALA A 14 44.61 -25.15 -5.56
N SER A 15 43.29 -25.07 -5.78
CA SER A 15 42.25 -24.54 -4.87
C SER A 15 42.29 -23.03 -4.53
N ASN A 16 41.21 -22.24 -4.46
CA ASN A 16 39.82 -22.53 -4.07
C ASN A 16 38.82 -21.66 -4.85
N ASP A 17 37.72 -22.31 -5.24
CA ASP A 17 36.40 -21.73 -5.43
C ASP A 17 35.89 -21.05 -4.14
N ASP A 18 35.15 -19.95 -4.27
CA ASP A 18 34.04 -19.57 -3.37
C ASP A 18 33.19 -18.51 -4.09
N GLN A 19 32.18 -18.89 -4.88
CA GLN A 19 30.80 -19.14 -4.45
C GLN A 19 30.23 -18.11 -3.46
N HIS A 20 29.89 -16.91 -3.94
CA HIS A 20 28.80 -16.14 -3.33
C HIS A 20 27.46 -16.76 -3.72
N ARG A 21 26.95 -17.61 -2.83
CA ARG A 21 25.59 -18.16 -2.86
C ARG A 21 24.58 -17.13 -2.37
N SER A 22 23.60 -16.84 -3.23
CA SER A 22 22.30 -16.25 -2.90
C SER A 22 21.56 -17.10 -1.86
N PRO A 23 20.85 -16.52 -0.88
CA PRO A 23 20.13 -17.28 0.15
C PRO A 23 18.76 -17.82 -0.30
N PHE A 24 18.36 -17.63 -1.57
CA PHE A 24 17.07 -18.15 -2.07
C PHE A 24 17.25 -19.51 -2.75
N PRO A 25 16.60 -20.60 -2.30
CA PRO A 25 16.59 -21.85 -3.03
C PRO A 25 15.76 -21.71 -4.31
N ALA A 26 16.43 -21.73 -5.48
CA ALA A 26 15.78 -21.88 -6.77
C ALA A 26 15.24 -23.32 -6.92
N ARG A 27 13.95 -23.46 -7.23
CA ARG A 27 13.29 -24.74 -7.57
C ARG A 27 12.42 -24.60 -8.84
N PRO A 28 12.14 -25.72 -9.54
CA PRO A 28 12.12 -25.76 -11.00
C PRO A 28 10.83 -25.25 -11.63
N ARG A 29 10.96 -24.77 -12.89
CA ARG A 29 9.86 -24.38 -13.78
C ARG A 29 8.90 -25.56 -13.98
N ALA A 30 7.74 -25.49 -13.35
CA ALA A 30 6.59 -26.32 -13.69
C ALA A 30 5.77 -25.61 -14.77
N THR A 31 5.66 -26.26 -15.93
CA THR A 31 4.79 -25.90 -17.04
C THR A 31 3.33 -26.01 -16.59
N ILE A 32 2.64 -24.90 -16.38
CA ILE A 32 1.20 -24.92 -16.07
C ILE A 32 0.43 -24.99 -17.38
N ALA A 33 -0.09 -26.18 -17.67
CA ALA A 33 -1.11 -26.39 -18.67
C ALA A 33 -2.42 -25.71 -18.22
N ARG A 34 -3.03 -25.00 -19.16
CA ARG A 34 -4.40 -24.47 -19.05
C ARG A 34 -5.39 -25.60 -18.83
N THR A 35 -6.25 -25.46 -17.83
CA THR A 35 -7.63 -25.94 -17.95
C THR A 35 -8.58 -25.02 -17.18
N GLN A 36 -9.53 -24.50 -17.94
CA GLN A 36 -10.65 -23.67 -17.52
C GLN A 36 -11.64 -24.49 -16.68
N GLN A 37 -12.24 -23.84 -15.67
CA GLN A 37 -13.68 -23.84 -15.35
C GLN A 37 -13.87 -23.57 -13.86
N CYS A 38 -13.79 -22.29 -13.47
CA CYS A 38 -14.55 -21.82 -12.31
C CYS A 38 -15.84 -21.20 -12.84
N THR A 39 -16.94 -21.88 -12.60
CA THR A 39 -18.29 -21.51 -13.01
C THR A 39 -18.62 -20.08 -12.55
N ARG A 40 -19.01 -19.21 -13.48
CA ARG A 40 -19.63 -17.91 -13.20
C ARG A 40 -20.86 -18.10 -12.32
N ARG A 41 -20.72 -18.00 -11.00
CA ARG A 41 -21.85 -17.66 -10.14
C ARG A 41 -22.03 -16.14 -10.27
N ARG A 42 -23.17 -15.72 -10.81
CA ARG A 42 -23.63 -14.34 -10.62
C ARG A 42 -23.67 -14.10 -9.11
N ALA A 43 -22.85 -13.20 -8.62
CA ALA A 43 -22.99 -12.70 -7.26
C ALA A 43 -24.37 -12.03 -7.18
N SER A 44 -25.31 -12.67 -6.51
CA SER A 44 -26.42 -11.95 -5.92
C SER A 44 -25.80 -11.04 -4.87
N GLY A 45 -25.78 -9.73 -5.12
CA GLY A 45 -25.30 -8.75 -4.16
C GLY A 45 -25.99 -8.91 -2.80
N PRO A 46 -25.37 -8.44 -1.70
CA PRO A 46 -25.96 -8.55 -0.38
C PRO A 46 -27.36 -7.93 -0.39
N ALA A 47 -28.35 -8.69 0.08
CA ALA A 47 -29.73 -8.24 0.17
C ALA A 47 -29.80 -6.99 1.07
N GLY A 48 -30.07 -5.83 0.47
CA GLY A 48 -30.18 -4.55 1.19
C GLY A 48 -29.18 -3.46 0.83
N SER A 49 -28.30 -3.64 -0.17
CA SER A 49 -27.45 -2.53 -0.66
C SER A 49 -28.31 -1.43 -1.32
N PRO A 50 -28.30 -0.17 -0.81
CA PRO A 50 -29.00 0.94 -1.45
C PRO A 50 -28.29 1.46 -2.71
N TYR A 51 -27.11 0.92 -3.04
CA TYR A 51 -26.35 1.33 -4.22
C TYR A 51 -26.66 0.37 -5.37
N PRO A 52 -27.21 0.86 -6.50
CA PRO A 52 -27.50 0.03 -7.65
C PRO A 52 -26.23 -0.57 -8.28
N VAL A 53 -26.40 -1.78 -8.81
CA VAL A 53 -25.46 -2.56 -9.62
C VAL A 53 -25.05 -1.82 -10.90
N ASP A 54 -23.80 -2.06 -11.36
CA ASP A 54 -23.20 -1.65 -12.64
C ASP A 54 -23.88 -0.45 -13.32
N VAL A 55 -23.62 0.75 -12.81
CA VAL A 55 -24.25 1.97 -13.33
C VAL A 55 -23.25 2.72 -14.21
N PHE A 56 -23.62 2.92 -15.47
CA PHE A 56 -23.02 3.97 -16.30
C PHE A 56 -23.63 5.31 -15.87
N MET A 57 -22.92 6.08 -15.05
CA MET A 57 -23.25 7.49 -14.81
C MET A 57 -22.06 8.36 -15.23
N GLY A 58 -22.32 9.47 -15.91
CA GLY A 58 -21.28 10.47 -16.19
C GLY A 58 -20.13 10.04 -17.12
N GLY A 59 -20.21 8.87 -17.78
CA GLY A 59 -19.20 8.40 -18.74
C GLY A 59 -18.15 7.43 -18.17
N SER A 60 -18.18 7.16 -16.86
CA SER A 60 -17.33 6.13 -16.21
C SER A 60 -18.14 4.88 -15.89
N MET A 61 -17.50 3.71 -15.96
CA MET A 61 -18.11 2.45 -15.52
C MET A 61 -17.85 2.28 -14.02
N VAL A 62 -18.92 2.11 -13.23
CA VAL A 62 -18.83 1.79 -11.79
C VAL A 62 -19.24 0.35 -11.59
N GLU A 63 -18.27 -0.50 -11.27
CA GLU A 63 -18.48 -1.92 -10.98
C GLU A 63 -18.46 -2.14 -9.46
N GLN A 64 -19.49 -2.79 -8.92
CA GLN A 64 -19.49 -3.18 -7.51
C GLN A 64 -18.76 -4.50 -7.32
N LEU A 65 -17.78 -4.53 -6.42
CA LEU A 65 -17.00 -5.71 -6.08
C LEU A 65 -17.44 -6.28 -4.72
N SER A 66 -17.14 -7.55 -4.47
CA SER A 66 -17.18 -8.08 -3.11
C SER A 66 -16.09 -7.38 -2.28
N PHE A 67 -16.41 -7.07 -1.02
CA PHE A 67 -15.49 -6.34 -0.15
C PHE A 67 -14.24 -7.15 0.18
N GLU A 68 -14.37 -8.47 0.23
CA GLU A 68 -13.27 -9.42 0.41
C GLU A 68 -12.24 -9.36 -0.73
N ALA A 69 -12.63 -8.83 -1.90
CA ALA A 69 -11.71 -8.62 -3.02
C ALA A 69 -10.80 -7.39 -2.84
N LEU A 70 -10.95 -6.59 -1.77
CA LEU A 70 -10.14 -5.39 -1.54
C LEU A 70 -8.62 -5.63 -1.63
N PRO A 71 -8.02 -6.68 -1.01
CA PRO A 71 -6.59 -6.93 -1.14
C PRO A 71 -6.18 -7.24 -2.58
N GLU A 72 -6.98 -8.04 -3.30
CA GLU A 72 -6.71 -8.38 -4.70
C GLU A 72 -6.85 -7.15 -5.62
N ALA A 73 -7.89 -6.35 -5.42
CA ALA A 73 -8.15 -5.13 -6.19
C ALA A 73 -7.04 -4.08 -6.01
N LEU A 74 -6.45 -4.01 -4.80
CA LEU A 74 -5.28 -3.17 -4.50
C LEU A 74 -3.95 -3.82 -4.89
N GLY A 75 -3.97 -5.00 -5.51
CA GLY A 75 -2.77 -5.71 -5.93
C GLY A 75 -1.85 -6.07 -4.76
N ILE A 76 -2.40 -6.37 -3.59
CA ILE A 76 -1.63 -6.71 -2.40
C ILE A 76 -1.00 -8.09 -2.58
N GLU A 77 0.31 -8.09 -2.81
CA GLU A 77 1.12 -9.30 -2.91
C GLU A 77 1.77 -9.67 -1.58
N ARG A 78 2.33 -10.88 -1.50
CA ARG A 78 3.24 -11.27 -0.41
C ARG A 78 4.45 -10.34 -0.38
N GLY A 79 4.85 -9.90 0.80
CA GLY A 79 5.94 -8.94 1.00
C GLY A 79 5.45 -7.57 1.48
N ILE A 80 6.16 -6.51 1.08
CA ILE A 80 5.92 -5.15 1.59
C ILE A 80 4.88 -4.44 0.71
N ALA A 81 3.81 -3.93 1.33
CA ALA A 81 2.85 -3.03 0.71
C ALA A 81 2.87 -1.69 1.45
N ALA A 82 2.93 -0.58 0.72
CA ALA A 82 2.94 0.76 1.27
C ALA A 82 1.63 1.48 1.01
N VAL A 83 1.11 2.15 2.04
CA VAL A 83 -0.08 3.00 1.96
C VAL A 83 0.34 4.43 2.29
N VAL A 84 0.10 5.34 1.34
CA VAL A 84 0.43 6.77 1.40
C VAL A 84 -0.85 7.58 1.23
N GLY A 85 -0.79 8.91 1.36
CA GLY A 85 -1.97 9.75 1.21
C GLY A 85 -2.63 10.12 2.55
N SER A 86 -3.94 10.26 2.56
CA SER A 86 -4.71 10.78 3.70
C SER A 86 -6.16 10.32 3.66
N GLY A 87 -6.88 10.47 4.77
CA GLY A 87 -8.27 10.01 4.86
C GLY A 87 -8.39 8.49 4.94
N GLY A 88 -8.13 7.90 6.12
CA GLY A 88 -8.44 6.49 6.35
C GLY A 88 -7.32 5.46 6.12
N LYS A 89 -6.06 5.86 5.91
CA LYS A 89 -4.92 4.92 5.77
C LYS A 89 -4.83 3.85 6.85
N THR A 90 -4.93 4.25 8.12
CA THR A 90 -4.89 3.31 9.25
C THR A 90 -6.06 2.32 9.19
N THR A 91 -7.26 2.78 8.78
CA THR A 91 -8.44 1.93 8.56
C THR A 91 -8.25 1.00 7.36
N THR A 92 -7.64 1.47 6.27
CA THR A 92 -7.26 0.65 5.13
C THR A 92 -6.33 -0.47 5.56
N LEU A 93 -5.27 -0.15 6.30
CA LEU A 93 -4.27 -1.11 6.76
C LEU A 93 -4.88 -2.16 7.71
N SER A 94 -5.71 -1.75 8.67
CA SER A 94 -6.37 -2.70 9.59
C SER A 94 -7.39 -3.58 8.87
N THR A 95 -8.13 -3.03 7.89
CA THR A 95 -9.07 -3.78 7.05
C THR A 95 -8.33 -4.82 6.20
N LEU A 96 -7.24 -4.42 5.55
CA LEU A 96 -6.40 -5.33 4.77
C LEU A 96 -5.85 -6.46 5.64
N ALA A 97 -5.34 -6.17 6.84
CA ALA A 97 -4.86 -7.21 7.75
C ALA A 97 -5.96 -8.19 8.15
N ARG A 98 -7.18 -7.71 8.42
CA ARG A 98 -8.34 -8.56 8.71
C ARG A 98 -8.68 -9.45 7.51
N LEU A 99 -8.77 -8.88 6.31
CA LEU A 99 -9.15 -9.62 5.11
C LEU A 99 -8.09 -10.67 4.73
N LEU A 100 -6.80 -10.32 4.79
CA LEU A 100 -5.69 -11.24 4.49
C LEU A 100 -5.57 -12.40 5.48
N THR A 101 -6.02 -12.23 6.72
CA THR A 101 -6.02 -13.28 7.75
C THR A 101 -7.33 -14.06 7.83
N SER A 102 -8.37 -13.62 7.13
CA SER A 102 -9.67 -14.31 7.08
C SER A 102 -9.71 -15.47 6.07
N CYS A 103 -8.69 -15.63 5.23
CA CYS A 103 -8.61 -16.74 4.29
C CYS A 103 -8.30 -18.06 5.02
N ASP A 104 -8.98 -19.15 4.66
CA ASP A 104 -8.79 -20.50 5.24
C ASP A 104 -7.40 -21.13 4.99
N GLN A 105 -6.48 -20.39 4.36
CA GLN A 105 -5.12 -20.85 4.09
C GLN A 105 -4.19 -20.47 5.24
N PRO A 106 -3.27 -21.36 5.64
CA PRO A 106 -2.26 -21.02 6.64
C PRO A 106 -1.40 -19.86 6.14
N SER A 107 -1.48 -18.73 6.85
CA SER A 107 -0.71 -17.51 6.59
C SER A 107 0.49 -17.45 7.53
N GLN A 108 1.61 -16.89 7.06
CA GLN A 108 2.74 -16.53 7.96
C GLN A 108 2.47 -15.24 8.76
N GLY A 109 1.24 -14.73 8.72
CA GLY A 109 0.79 -13.57 9.47
C GLY A 109 1.03 -12.24 8.76
N VAL A 110 0.40 -11.20 9.28
CA VAL A 110 0.46 -9.83 8.75
C VAL A 110 1.10 -8.92 9.80
N VAL A 111 2.09 -8.13 9.37
CA VAL A 111 2.66 -7.08 10.19
C VAL A 111 2.12 -5.73 9.76
N LEU A 112 1.55 -5.00 10.71
CA LEU A 112 1.18 -3.59 10.56
C LEU A 112 2.32 -2.72 11.09
N THR A 113 2.83 -1.80 10.28
CA THR A 113 3.94 -0.94 10.69
C THR A 113 3.86 0.41 10.00
N THR A 114 4.87 1.24 10.23
CA THR A 114 4.97 2.60 9.74
C THR A 114 6.40 2.91 9.33
N SER A 115 6.60 3.82 8.39
CA SER A 115 7.89 4.49 8.17
C SER A 115 7.91 5.93 8.71
N THR A 116 6.78 6.38 9.25
CA THR A 116 6.61 7.70 9.90
C THR A 116 5.98 7.55 11.29
N HIS A 117 5.53 8.64 11.91
CA HIS A 117 4.94 8.59 13.25
C HIS A 117 3.43 8.34 13.20
N ILE A 118 2.97 7.16 13.62
CA ILE A 118 1.53 6.80 13.70
C ILE A 118 1.10 6.57 15.14
N ARG A 119 -0.21 6.49 15.38
CA ARG A 119 -0.70 5.87 16.63
C ARG A 119 -0.73 4.34 16.47
N PRO A 120 -0.57 3.57 17.55
CA PRO A 120 -0.75 2.13 17.52
C PRO A 120 -2.11 1.74 16.93
N PHE A 121 -2.14 0.63 16.19
CA PHE A 121 -3.39 0.07 15.67
C PHE A 121 -4.25 -0.44 16.84
N PRO A 122 -5.47 0.08 17.04
CA PRO A 122 -6.33 -0.36 18.13
C PRO A 122 -6.54 -1.88 18.09
N SER A 123 -6.56 -2.50 19.27
CA SER A 123 -6.81 -3.94 19.43
C SER A 123 -5.85 -4.88 18.69
N THR A 124 -4.71 -4.38 18.22
CA THR A 124 -3.65 -5.19 17.60
C THR A 124 -2.47 -5.33 18.58
N PRO A 125 -1.96 -6.56 18.84
CA PRO A 125 -0.79 -6.77 19.67
C PRO A 125 0.41 -5.95 19.19
N LEU A 126 1.05 -5.19 20.08
CA LEU A 126 2.21 -4.36 19.76
C LEU A 126 3.52 -5.09 20.10
N TYR A 127 4.38 -5.25 19.10
CA TYR A 127 5.76 -5.73 19.24
C TYR A 127 6.74 -4.56 19.08
N THR A 128 7.50 -4.27 20.14
CA THR A 128 8.49 -3.19 20.20
C THR A 128 9.94 -3.67 20.31
N GLY A 129 10.14 -5.00 20.32
CA GLY A 129 11.46 -5.61 20.44
C GLY A 129 12.29 -5.51 19.16
N ASP A 130 13.53 -6.00 19.22
CA ASP A 130 14.53 -5.94 18.16
C ASP A 130 14.95 -7.32 17.63
N ARG A 131 14.17 -8.37 17.97
CA ARG A 131 14.47 -9.77 17.66
C ARG A 131 13.42 -10.38 16.74
N VAL A 132 13.84 -10.70 15.52
CA VAL A 132 12.99 -11.30 14.48
C VAL A 132 12.32 -12.61 14.94
N ASP A 133 13.02 -13.42 15.74
CA ASP A 133 12.48 -14.70 16.24
C ASP A 133 11.29 -14.51 17.19
N GLU A 134 11.28 -13.42 17.97
CA GLU A 134 10.19 -13.08 18.88
C GLU A 134 9.00 -12.55 18.10
N LEU A 135 9.24 -11.72 17.08
CA LEU A 135 8.20 -11.29 16.15
C LEU A 135 7.56 -12.49 15.46
N ALA A 136 8.36 -13.46 14.99
CA ALA A 136 7.86 -14.68 14.39
C ALA A 136 7.05 -15.54 15.38
N GLN A 137 7.42 -15.56 16.67
CA GLN A 137 6.62 -16.20 17.72
C GLN A 137 5.28 -15.47 17.92
N ALA A 138 5.30 -14.14 17.98
CA ALA A 138 4.08 -13.34 18.09
C ALA A 138 3.13 -13.59 16.92
N LEU A 139 3.65 -13.66 15.69
CA LEU A 139 2.86 -13.96 14.48
C LEU A 139 2.25 -15.37 14.48
N ARG A 140 2.91 -16.35 15.11
CA ARG A 140 2.34 -17.70 15.29
C ARG A 140 1.20 -17.73 16.30
N LEU A 141 1.27 -16.87 17.33
CA LEU A 141 0.23 -16.77 18.34
C LEU A 141 -0.93 -15.90 17.88
N GLN A 142 -0.66 -14.90 17.05
CA GLN A 142 -1.57 -13.87 16.59
C GLN A 142 -1.32 -13.62 15.11
N SER A 143 -2.31 -13.86 14.24
CA SER A 143 -2.14 -13.70 12.80
C SER A 143 -1.85 -12.26 12.36
N VAL A 144 -2.05 -11.26 13.23
CA VAL A 144 -1.74 -9.85 12.99
C VAL A 144 -0.95 -9.27 14.17
N VAL A 145 0.16 -8.61 13.88
CA VAL A 145 1.00 -7.93 14.88
C VAL A 145 1.34 -6.51 14.41
N CYS A 146 1.20 -5.52 15.28
CA CYS A 146 1.71 -4.18 15.04
C CYS A 146 3.18 -4.12 15.47
N CYS A 147 4.07 -3.64 14.61
CA CYS A 147 5.49 -3.50 14.91
C CYS A 147 5.94 -2.05 14.74
N GLY A 148 6.56 -1.48 15.77
CA GLY A 148 7.04 -0.10 15.75
C GLY A 148 7.77 0.25 17.03
N THR A 149 8.50 1.36 17.01
CA THR A 149 9.24 1.86 18.18
C THR A 149 8.43 2.96 18.87
N PRO A 150 8.07 2.84 20.15
CA PRO A 150 7.37 3.89 20.88
C PRO A 150 8.15 5.20 20.89
N VAL A 151 7.46 6.30 20.66
CA VAL A 151 7.96 7.67 20.81
C VAL A 151 7.00 8.47 21.69
N GLU A 152 7.29 9.75 21.89
CA GLU A 152 6.45 10.68 22.64
C GLU A 152 4.99 10.74 22.11
N ASP A 153 4.06 11.21 22.94
CA ASP A 153 2.62 11.31 22.66
C ASP A 153 1.92 9.98 22.32
N GLY A 154 2.51 8.84 22.73
CA GLY A 154 1.93 7.52 22.48
C GLY A 154 1.95 7.12 21.00
N LYS A 155 2.83 7.72 20.20
CA LYS A 155 3.02 7.35 18.79
C LYS A 155 4.08 6.26 18.64
N LEU A 156 4.10 5.64 17.46
CA LEU A 156 5.10 4.70 17.02
C LEU A 156 5.86 5.32 15.85
N ALA A 157 7.19 5.28 15.91
CA ALA A 157 8.06 5.44 14.77
C ALA A 157 8.28 4.09 14.06
N ALA A 158 9.08 4.12 13.01
CA ALA A 158 9.53 2.93 12.30
C ALA A 158 10.14 1.89 13.27
N PRO A 159 9.95 0.59 12.99
CA PRO A 159 10.47 -0.47 13.85
C PRO A 159 12.00 -0.46 13.89
N SER A 160 12.56 -0.88 15.03
CA SER A 160 14.00 -1.10 15.19
C SER A 160 14.53 -2.19 14.26
N LEU A 161 13.66 -3.15 13.91
CA LEU A 161 13.94 -4.20 12.94
C LEU A 161 13.86 -3.66 11.50
N PRO A 162 14.85 -3.95 10.64
CA PRO A 162 14.74 -3.68 9.21
C PRO A 162 13.52 -4.36 8.59
N LEU A 163 12.79 -3.64 7.74
CA LEU A 163 11.57 -4.16 7.08
C LEU A 163 11.84 -5.45 6.29
N ASP A 164 13.02 -5.62 5.72
CA ASP A 164 13.39 -6.86 4.99
C ASP A 164 13.47 -8.08 5.91
N LYS A 165 13.88 -7.89 7.17
CA LYS A 165 13.89 -8.96 8.18
C LYS A 165 12.48 -9.28 8.65
N ILE A 166 11.62 -8.27 8.76
CA ILE A 166 10.20 -8.44 9.07
C ILE A 166 9.50 -9.22 7.94
N ALA A 167 9.75 -8.84 6.69
CA ALA A 167 9.21 -9.51 5.50
C ALA A 167 9.71 -10.94 5.30
N ALA A 168 10.78 -11.35 5.99
CA ALA A 168 11.26 -12.73 5.98
C ALA A 168 10.45 -13.67 6.90
N VAL A 169 9.71 -13.12 7.86
CA VAL A 169 8.92 -13.88 8.85
C VAL A 169 7.42 -13.62 8.80
N ALA A 170 7.00 -12.55 8.13
CA ALA A 170 5.61 -12.22 7.87
C ALA A 170 5.26 -12.42 6.39
N GLU A 171 4.04 -12.88 6.11
CA GLU A 171 3.57 -13.03 4.74
C GLU A 171 3.34 -11.68 4.06
N HIS A 172 2.78 -10.74 4.83
CA HIS A 172 2.53 -9.37 4.41
C HIS A 172 3.05 -8.38 5.44
N VAL A 173 3.68 -7.32 4.97
CA VAL A 173 4.13 -6.18 5.77
C VAL A 173 3.45 -4.94 5.21
N LEU A 174 2.43 -4.47 5.92
CA LEU A 174 1.63 -3.31 5.51
C LEU A 174 2.16 -2.06 6.22
N VAL A 175 2.64 -1.09 5.44
CA VAL A 175 3.38 0.07 5.94
C VAL A 175 2.58 1.35 5.71
N GLU A 176 2.26 2.08 6.78
CA GLU A 176 1.83 3.47 6.66
C GLU A 176 3.05 4.36 6.38
N ALA A 177 3.12 4.97 5.19
CA ALA A 177 4.34 5.62 4.70
C ALA A 177 4.36 7.15 4.83
N ASP A 178 3.32 7.76 5.41
CA ASP A 178 3.25 9.19 5.71
C ASP A 178 2.18 9.57 6.74
N GLY A 179 2.27 10.81 7.25
CA GLY A 179 1.27 11.40 8.13
C GLY A 179 0.42 12.47 7.43
N SER A 180 -0.85 12.62 7.86
CA SER A 180 -1.76 13.69 7.36
C SER A 180 -2.35 14.58 8.45
N ARG A 181 -1.96 14.38 9.72
CA ARG A 181 -2.60 15.03 10.90
C ARG A 181 -4.11 14.77 11.02
N GLY A 182 -4.60 13.69 10.40
CA GLY A 182 -6.02 13.33 10.42
C GLY A 182 -6.87 14.08 9.40
N LEU A 183 -6.27 14.95 8.57
CA LEU A 183 -6.98 15.58 7.47
C LEU A 183 -7.25 14.58 6.34
N PRO A 184 -8.36 14.76 5.60
CA PRO A 184 -8.82 13.81 4.57
C PRO A 184 -7.98 13.87 3.29
N ILE A 185 -7.45 15.06 2.96
CA ILE A 185 -6.70 15.29 1.72
C ILE A 185 -5.30 15.82 2.06
N LYS A 186 -4.32 15.58 1.17
CA LYS A 186 -2.95 16.06 1.38
C LYS A 186 -2.20 16.36 0.09
N ALA A 187 -1.19 17.21 0.23
CA ALA A 187 -0.03 17.24 -0.66
C ALA A 187 1.21 16.74 0.10
N HIS A 188 2.03 15.93 -0.56
CA HIS A 188 3.22 15.27 -0.02
C HIS A 188 4.41 16.24 -0.03
N ALA A 189 5.01 16.52 1.13
CA ALA A 189 6.21 17.36 1.22
C ALA A 189 7.45 16.65 0.64
N PRO A 190 8.54 17.34 0.26
CA PRO A 190 9.71 16.71 -0.37
C PRO A 190 10.40 15.56 0.39
N HIS A 191 10.17 15.46 1.70
CA HIS A 191 10.74 14.41 2.56
C HIS A 191 9.78 13.22 2.80
N GLU A 192 8.58 13.26 2.23
CA GLU A 192 7.57 12.19 2.32
C GLU A 192 6.88 11.98 0.96
N PRO A 193 6.26 10.81 0.69
CA PRO A 193 6.18 9.64 1.56
C PRO A 193 7.52 8.89 1.65
N VAL A 194 7.75 8.25 2.81
CA VAL A 194 8.94 7.40 3.01
C VAL A 194 8.58 5.98 2.59
N ILE A 195 8.60 5.73 1.28
CA ILE A 195 8.25 4.42 0.70
C ILE A 195 9.42 3.44 0.86
N PRO A 196 9.22 2.25 1.44
CA PRO A 196 10.25 1.22 1.54
C PRO A 196 10.81 0.77 0.18
N ARG A 197 12.11 0.45 0.12
CA ARG A 197 12.81 0.08 -1.13
C ARG A 197 12.23 -1.16 -1.83
N HIS A 198 11.74 -2.13 -1.07
CA HIS A 198 11.23 -3.41 -1.56
C HIS A 198 9.70 -3.48 -1.58
N THR A 199 9.04 -2.33 -1.58
CA THR A 199 7.58 -2.23 -1.77
C THR A 199 7.17 -2.87 -3.10
N ARG A 200 6.20 -3.78 -3.03
CA ARG A 200 5.63 -4.50 -4.18
C ARG A 200 4.26 -3.97 -4.59
N SER A 201 3.55 -3.38 -3.64
CA SER A 201 2.22 -2.80 -3.85
C SER A 201 2.18 -1.41 -3.21
N LEU A 202 1.68 -0.41 -3.94
CA LEU A 202 1.59 0.96 -3.46
C LEU A 202 0.16 1.46 -3.61
N THR A 203 -0.43 1.93 -2.53
CA THR A 203 -1.78 2.51 -2.52
C THR A 203 -1.72 3.96 -2.07
N VAL A 204 -2.29 4.86 -2.86
CA VAL A 204 -2.50 6.26 -2.50
C VAL A 204 -3.94 6.43 -2.03
N VAL A 205 -4.13 6.85 -0.79
CA VAL A 205 -5.45 7.04 -0.19
C VAL A 205 -5.87 8.51 -0.25
N VAL A 206 -7.13 8.75 -0.60
CA VAL A 206 -7.76 10.07 -0.61
C VAL A 206 -9.12 9.96 0.07
N GLY A 207 -9.37 10.77 1.11
CA GLY A 207 -10.68 10.84 1.78
C GLY A 207 -11.63 11.80 1.09
N LEU A 208 -12.83 11.33 0.75
CA LEU A 208 -13.86 12.13 0.08
C LEU A 208 -14.56 13.13 1.00
N ASP A 209 -14.49 12.90 2.31
CA ASP A 209 -15.02 13.78 3.35
C ASP A 209 -14.41 15.19 3.35
N GLY A 210 -13.30 15.41 2.64
CA GLY A 210 -12.74 16.74 2.39
C GLY A 210 -13.32 17.47 1.18
N PHE A 211 -14.11 16.82 0.33
CA PHE A 211 -14.69 17.45 -0.86
C PHE A 211 -15.81 18.41 -0.49
N GLY A 212 -15.90 19.54 -1.21
CA GLY A 212 -16.82 20.64 -0.91
C GLY A 212 -16.38 21.51 0.27
N GLY A 213 -15.39 21.07 1.06
CA GLY A 213 -14.70 21.88 2.06
C GLY A 213 -13.73 22.91 1.45
N THR A 214 -12.88 23.50 2.28
CA THR A 214 -11.88 24.51 1.84
C THR A 214 -10.47 23.94 1.91
N ILE A 215 -9.59 24.35 0.99
CA ILE A 215 -8.21 23.86 0.98
C ILE A 215 -7.52 24.12 2.32
N ALA A 216 -7.70 25.30 2.90
CA ALA A 216 -7.10 25.68 4.18
C ALA A 216 -7.51 24.78 5.36
N ALA A 217 -8.76 24.29 5.37
CA ALA A 217 -9.29 23.48 6.46
C ALA A 217 -9.05 21.98 6.26
N ASP A 218 -9.22 21.50 5.03
CA ASP A 218 -9.39 20.06 4.75
C ASP A 218 -8.16 19.42 4.10
N VAL A 219 -7.16 20.23 3.73
CA VAL A 219 -5.93 19.74 3.08
C VAL A 219 -4.72 19.87 3.99
N HIS A 220 -4.04 18.75 4.21
CA HIS A 220 -2.72 18.76 4.83
C HIS A 220 -1.68 19.36 3.89
N ARG A 221 -1.05 20.45 4.34
CA ARG A 221 -0.10 21.30 3.58
C ARG A 221 -0.80 22.06 2.46
N PRO A 222 -1.74 22.95 2.82
CA PRO A 222 -2.56 23.66 1.86
C PRO A 222 -1.73 24.53 0.91
N GLU A 223 -0.61 25.11 1.36
CA GLU A 223 0.24 25.95 0.51
C GLU A 223 0.84 25.16 -0.66
N ARG A 224 1.26 23.92 -0.41
CA ARG A 224 1.82 23.04 -1.44
C ARG A 224 0.72 22.52 -2.36
N PHE A 225 -0.43 22.18 -1.80
CA PHE A 225 -1.60 21.79 -2.58
C PHE A 225 -2.04 22.93 -3.51
N CYS A 226 -2.12 24.16 -3.02
CA CYS A 226 -2.42 25.36 -3.80
C CYS A 226 -1.40 25.56 -4.94
N ALA A 227 -0.11 25.40 -4.66
CA ALA A 227 0.94 25.53 -5.69
C ALA A 227 0.80 24.47 -6.79
N LEU A 228 0.51 23.23 -6.43
CA LEU A 228 0.30 22.13 -7.39
C LEU A 228 -1.05 22.25 -8.11
N GLY A 229 -2.09 22.74 -7.44
CA GLY A 229 -3.45 22.84 -7.95
C GLY A 229 -3.75 24.13 -8.69
N GLU A 230 -2.84 25.12 -8.63
CA GLU A 230 -3.07 26.49 -9.09
C GLU A 230 -4.32 27.10 -8.45
N ALA A 231 -4.45 26.90 -7.13
CA ALA A 231 -5.61 27.28 -6.33
C ALA A 231 -5.21 28.19 -5.16
N ARG A 232 -6.21 28.71 -4.45
CA ARG A 232 -6.07 29.54 -3.25
C ARG A 232 -6.60 28.81 -2.02
N PRO A 233 -6.11 29.11 -0.81
CA PRO A 233 -6.52 28.40 0.41
C PRO A 233 -8.03 28.38 0.66
N ASP A 234 -8.75 29.42 0.24
CA ASP A 234 -10.21 29.54 0.44
C ASP A 234 -11.03 28.89 -0.69
N ASP A 235 -10.38 28.39 -1.75
CA ASP A 235 -11.08 27.70 -2.83
C ASP A 235 -11.68 26.37 -2.33
N ALA A 236 -12.80 26.00 -2.93
CA ALA A 236 -13.45 24.74 -2.63
C ALA A 236 -12.58 23.56 -3.10
N VAL A 237 -12.52 22.52 -2.28
CA VAL A 237 -11.85 21.27 -2.63
C VAL A 237 -12.77 20.47 -3.55
N THR A 238 -12.45 20.47 -4.84
CA THR A 238 -13.23 19.74 -5.87
C THR A 238 -12.54 18.44 -6.27
N PRO A 239 -13.29 17.42 -6.72
CA PRO A 239 -12.73 16.17 -7.23
C PRO A 239 -11.65 16.39 -8.30
N GLU A 240 -11.89 17.30 -9.25
CA GLU A 240 -10.98 17.60 -10.35
C GLU A 240 -9.70 18.30 -9.88
N LEU A 241 -9.80 19.13 -8.83
CA LEU A 241 -8.63 19.79 -8.26
C LEU A 241 -7.73 18.77 -7.56
N VAL A 242 -8.30 17.86 -6.76
CA VAL A 242 -7.53 16.84 -6.04
C VAL A 242 -6.92 15.84 -7.01
N ALA A 243 -7.66 15.41 -8.04
CA ALA A 243 -7.15 14.54 -9.10
C ALA A 243 -5.95 15.17 -9.83
N ARG A 244 -6.05 16.45 -10.19
CA ARG A 244 -4.95 17.19 -10.84
C ARG A 244 -3.70 17.31 -9.97
N VAL A 245 -3.87 17.62 -8.68
CA VAL A 245 -2.75 17.65 -7.74
C VAL A 245 -2.09 16.28 -7.66
N LEU A 246 -2.88 15.21 -7.50
CA LEU A 246 -2.35 13.85 -7.46
C LEU A 246 -1.62 13.47 -8.74
N SER A 247 -2.16 13.76 -9.93
CA SER A 247 -1.47 13.53 -11.21
C SER A 247 -0.11 14.23 -11.26
N ARG A 248 -0.05 15.51 -10.84
CA ARG A 248 1.21 16.25 -10.79
C ARG A 248 2.20 15.68 -9.78
N GLU A 249 1.74 15.13 -8.66
CA GLU A 249 2.61 14.45 -7.69
C GLU A 249 3.19 13.14 -8.23
N LEU A 250 2.38 12.37 -8.96
CA LEU A 250 2.80 11.12 -9.59
C LEU A 250 3.78 11.37 -10.75
N GLU A 251 3.48 12.33 -11.62
CA GLU A 251 4.33 12.72 -12.76
C GLU A 251 5.60 13.44 -12.32
N GLY A 252 5.49 14.32 -11.31
CA GLY A 252 6.59 15.10 -10.77
C GLY A 252 7.49 14.33 -9.80
N GLY A 253 7.17 13.06 -9.50
CA GLY A 253 7.97 12.21 -8.62
C GLY A 253 7.92 12.58 -7.13
N ALA A 254 6.94 13.40 -6.73
CA ALA A 254 6.71 13.69 -5.30
C ALA A 254 6.30 12.42 -4.54
N ILE A 255 5.62 11.50 -5.21
CA ILE A 255 5.39 10.13 -4.72
C ILE A 255 6.41 9.21 -5.45
N PRO A 256 7.48 8.74 -4.79
CA PRO A 256 8.49 7.91 -5.43
C PRO A 256 7.98 6.48 -5.64
N ILE A 257 7.50 6.20 -6.86
CA ILE A 257 6.96 4.89 -7.23
C ILE A 257 8.12 3.88 -7.42
N PRO A 258 8.13 2.74 -6.70
CA PRO A 258 9.12 1.69 -6.92
C PRO A 258 9.07 1.11 -8.35
N ALA A 259 10.23 0.66 -8.85
CA ALA A 259 10.32 0.11 -10.21
C ALA A 259 9.41 -1.11 -10.39
N GLY A 260 8.60 -1.12 -11.45
CA GLY A 260 7.67 -2.20 -11.76
C GLY A 260 6.38 -2.20 -10.93
N VAL A 261 6.17 -1.20 -10.06
CA VAL A 261 4.95 -1.02 -9.30
C VAL A 261 4.07 0.02 -9.98
N THR A 262 2.79 -0.32 -10.16
CA THR A 262 1.76 0.65 -10.56
C THR A 262 0.98 1.05 -9.30
N PRO A 263 0.95 2.32 -8.90
CA PRO A 263 0.22 2.71 -7.69
C PRO A 263 -1.28 2.58 -7.90
N HIS A 264 -2.00 2.00 -6.94
CA HIS A 264 -3.46 2.04 -6.89
C HIS A 264 -3.93 3.32 -6.19
N VAL A 265 -5.08 3.84 -6.57
CA VAL A 265 -5.71 4.97 -5.89
C VAL A 265 -6.98 4.49 -5.22
N LEU A 266 -7.08 4.74 -3.91
CA LEU A 266 -8.20 4.34 -3.08
C LEU A 266 -8.90 5.57 -2.51
N LEU A 267 -10.16 5.72 -2.89
CA LEU A 267 -11.09 6.72 -2.42
C LEU A 267 -11.85 6.17 -1.21
N THR A 268 -11.74 6.81 -0.05
CA THR A 268 -12.40 6.40 1.19
C THR A 268 -13.53 7.35 1.56
N HIS A 269 -14.34 6.97 2.55
CA HIS A 269 -15.50 7.75 3.03
C HIS A 269 -16.59 7.95 1.97
N VAL A 270 -16.82 6.94 1.13
CA VAL A 270 -17.93 6.95 0.15
C VAL A 270 -19.21 6.51 0.87
N GLU A 271 -20.01 7.45 1.37
CA GLU A 271 -21.18 7.17 2.22
C GLU A 271 -22.52 7.43 1.53
N THR A 272 -22.53 8.24 0.48
CA THR A 272 -23.72 8.69 -0.23
C THR A 272 -23.59 8.44 -1.73
N PRO A 273 -24.71 8.44 -2.49
CA PRO A 273 -24.65 8.44 -3.94
C PRO A 273 -23.87 9.65 -4.50
N GLY A 274 -23.94 10.81 -3.84
CA GLY A 274 -23.18 12.00 -4.23
C GLY A 274 -21.66 11.80 -4.11
N ASP A 275 -21.20 11.08 -3.08
CA ASP A 275 -19.77 10.74 -2.94
C ASP A 275 -19.30 9.85 -4.09
N LEU A 276 -20.17 8.96 -4.58
CA LEU A 276 -19.85 8.11 -5.72
C LEU A 276 -19.78 8.92 -7.03
N GLU A 277 -20.65 9.92 -7.19
CA GLU A 277 -20.56 10.88 -8.31
C GLU A 277 -19.26 11.68 -8.26
N ASP A 278 -18.86 12.14 -7.07
CA ASP A 278 -17.59 12.83 -6.88
C ASP A 278 -16.39 11.89 -7.12
N ALA A 279 -16.48 10.62 -6.74
CA ALA A 279 -15.48 9.61 -7.07
C ALA A 279 -15.34 9.41 -8.58
N GLN A 280 -16.44 9.43 -9.33
CA GLN A 280 -16.42 9.37 -10.80
C GLN A 280 -15.79 10.60 -11.42
N ARG A 281 -16.11 11.80 -10.93
CA ARG A 281 -15.50 13.06 -11.39
C ARG A 281 -14.00 13.08 -11.12
N PHE A 282 -13.58 12.62 -9.94
CA PHE A 282 -12.17 12.44 -9.59
C PHE A 282 -11.49 11.47 -10.56
N GLN A 283 -12.09 10.29 -10.78
CA GLN A 283 -11.58 9.27 -11.68
C GLN A 283 -11.42 9.77 -13.12
N ALA A 284 -12.44 10.43 -13.65
CA ALA A 284 -12.44 11.00 -15.00
C ALA A 284 -11.33 12.07 -15.16
N SER A 285 -11.11 12.90 -14.15
CA SER A 285 -10.04 13.90 -14.16
C SER A 285 -8.65 13.29 -13.96
N LEU A 286 -8.53 12.18 -13.22
CA LEU A 286 -7.26 11.48 -13.00
C LEU A 286 -6.87 10.64 -14.23
N GLY A 287 -7.86 10.17 -15.00
CA GLY A 287 -7.65 9.44 -16.25
C GLY A 287 -7.14 8.02 -16.07
N ARG A 288 -7.43 7.39 -14.92
CA ARG A 288 -7.03 6.01 -14.60
C ARG A 288 -8.03 5.36 -13.65
N GLU A 289 -7.97 4.04 -13.54
CA GLU A 289 -8.81 3.29 -12.59
C GLU A 289 -8.57 3.76 -11.14
N VAL A 290 -9.66 3.90 -10.40
CA VAL A 290 -9.66 4.12 -8.95
C VAL A 290 -10.58 3.11 -8.27
N LEU A 291 -10.26 2.79 -7.01
CA LEU A 291 -11.16 2.04 -6.14
C LEU A 291 -11.83 3.01 -5.18
N ALA A 292 -13.09 2.76 -4.85
CA ALA A 292 -13.86 3.51 -3.87
C ALA A 292 -14.38 2.56 -2.80
N VAL A 293 -14.33 2.96 -1.52
CA VAL A 293 -14.66 2.07 -0.40
C VAL A 293 -15.49 2.75 0.67
N ASN A 294 -16.48 2.00 1.17
CA ASN A 294 -17.20 2.28 2.40
C ASN A 294 -16.86 1.20 3.43
N TYR A 295 -16.00 1.53 4.41
CA TYR A 295 -15.61 0.57 5.44
C TYR A 295 -16.78 0.15 6.35
N PRO A 296 -17.61 1.07 6.90
CA PRO A 296 -18.71 0.68 7.78
C PRO A 296 -19.74 -0.26 7.15
N ARG A 297 -19.99 -0.12 5.84
CA ARG A 297 -20.95 -0.94 5.09
C ARG A 297 -20.30 -2.09 4.32
N GLU A 298 -18.98 -2.24 4.45
CA GLU A 298 -18.20 -3.23 3.69
C GLU A 298 -18.57 -3.23 2.20
N ALA A 299 -18.51 -2.06 1.57
CA ALA A 299 -18.78 -1.89 0.14
C ALA A 299 -17.54 -1.42 -0.60
N LEU A 300 -17.32 -1.98 -1.79
CA LEU A 300 -16.17 -1.72 -2.64
C LEU A 300 -16.65 -1.51 -4.09
N TRP A 301 -16.14 -0.48 -4.74
CA TRP A 301 -16.39 -0.19 -6.14
C TRP A 301 -15.09 0.00 -6.90
N ARG A 302 -15.08 -0.44 -8.15
CA ARG A 302 -14.08 -0.10 -9.15
C ARG A 302 -14.68 0.92 -10.11
N ILE A 303 -13.94 1.99 -10.38
CA ILE A 303 -14.35 3.05 -11.28
C ILE A 303 -13.29 3.19 -12.38
N SER A 304 -13.71 3.01 -13.64
CA SER A 304 -12.83 3.01 -14.82
C SER A 304 -13.42 3.81 -15.98
#